data_AF-A0AAV3ZUI5-F1
#
_entry.id   AF-A0AAV3ZUI5-F1
#
_cell.length_a   1.000
_cell.length_b   1.000
_cell.length_c   1.000
_cell.angle_alpha   90.00
_cell.angle_beta   90.00
_cell.angle_gamma   90.00
#
_symmetry.space_group_name_H-M   'P 1'
#
loop_
_entity.id
_entity.type
_entity.pdbx_description
1 polymer ?
#
loop_
_entity_poly.entity_id
_entity_poly.type
_entity_poly.pdbx_seq_one_letter_code
_entity_poly.pdbx_strand_id
1 'polypeptide(L)'
;MKSELWLHGPDDTGYEISDEELEVSESDEIALEKETRQNAMLVAPSESPLVEYERFSKFEKLLRVTALIIRFVSNLKSKTLAHGILPGDQRNLRQAHKLILSDLQKRSYSQELADLRSYGMVCKQSSLFTLAPFLDKEGVIRVKGGLGEANDLTYEEKHPIIILKGYVLFLLVKSQHENFNMQA
;
A
#
# COMPACT_ATOMS: atom_id res chain seq x y z
N MET A 1 -4.51 57.63 -2.41
CA MET A 1 -3.18 57.12 -2.00
C MET A 1 -3.03 55.69 -2.51
N LYS A 2 -2.39 55.52 -3.67
CA LYS A 2 -1.86 54.25 -4.18
C LYS A 2 -0.40 54.52 -4.51
N SER A 3 0.50 53.73 -3.93
CA SER A 3 1.95 53.88 -4.06
C SER A 3 2.43 52.95 -5.17
N GLU A 4 2.94 53.51 -6.28
CA GLU A 4 3.54 52.79 -7.41
C GLU A 4 5.07 52.63 -7.29
N LEU A 5 5.61 52.77 -6.08
CA LEU A 5 7.05 52.86 -5.78
C LEU A 5 7.86 51.56 -5.96
N TRP A 6 7.30 50.51 -6.55
CA TRP A 6 7.98 49.21 -6.75
C TRP A 6 8.11 48.79 -8.21
N LEU A 7 7.52 49.55 -9.15
CA LEU A 7 7.57 49.26 -10.59
C LEU A 7 8.70 49.99 -11.33
N HIS A 8 9.37 50.93 -10.67
CA HIS A 8 10.54 51.61 -11.19
C HIS A 8 11.71 51.35 -10.23
N GLY A 9 12.74 50.65 -10.73
CA GLY A 9 14.02 50.55 -10.04
C GLY A 9 14.63 51.95 -9.87
N PRO A 10 15.54 52.15 -8.91
CA PRO A 10 16.13 53.46 -8.64
C PRO A 10 16.78 54.02 -9.91
N ASP A 11 16.49 55.29 -10.19
CA ASP A 11 17.06 56.03 -11.31
C ASP A 11 18.59 55.96 -11.26
N ASP A 12 19.13 55.69 -12.45
CA ASP A 12 20.54 55.59 -12.84
C ASP A 12 21.46 56.45 -11.94
N THR A 13 21.98 55.83 -10.88
CA THR A 13 23.09 56.42 -10.14
C THR A 13 24.32 56.09 -10.97
N GLY A 14 24.85 57.10 -11.65
CA GLY A 14 26.02 57.06 -12.52
C GLY A 14 27.30 56.58 -11.82
N TYR A 15 27.31 55.31 -11.46
CA TYR A 15 28.52 54.54 -11.24
C TYR A 15 28.95 54.02 -12.60
N GLU A 16 29.99 54.63 -13.16
CA GLU A 16 30.74 54.06 -14.27
C GLU A 16 31.20 52.66 -13.85
N ILE A 17 30.56 51.64 -14.42
CA ILE A 17 31.05 50.26 -14.35
C ILE A 17 32.26 50.24 -15.27
N SER A 18 33.46 50.35 -14.69
CA SER A 18 34.68 50.00 -15.40
C SER A 18 34.63 48.51 -15.72
N ASP A 19 34.75 48.16 -17.00
CA ASP A 19 34.94 46.79 -17.48
C ASP A 19 36.30 46.25 -17.01
N GLU A 20 36.41 45.96 -15.72
CA GLU A 20 37.45 45.07 -15.21
C GLU A 20 36.94 43.64 -15.42
N GLU A 21 37.46 42.99 -16.46
CA GLU A 21 37.25 41.56 -16.73
C GLU A 21 37.61 40.76 -15.47
N LEU A 22 36.60 40.36 -14.71
CA LEU A 22 36.77 39.40 -13.61
C LEU A 22 37.09 38.04 -14.23
N GLU A 23 38.37 37.69 -14.27
CA GLU A 23 38.81 36.31 -14.49
C GLU A 23 38.14 35.41 -13.45
N VAL A 24 37.15 34.62 -13.90
CA VAL A 24 36.54 33.58 -13.08
C VAL A 24 37.58 32.48 -12.89
N SER A 25 38.33 32.57 -11.80
CA SER A 25 39.16 31.47 -11.29
C SER A 25 38.26 30.25 -11.08
N GLU A 26 38.60 29.16 -11.78
CA GLU A 26 37.89 27.89 -11.87
C GLU A 26 37.95 27.05 -10.57
N SER A 27 38.14 27.68 -9.39
CA SER A 27 38.54 26.98 -8.15
C SER A 27 37.54 26.98 -7.00
N ASP A 28 36.39 27.65 -7.12
CA ASP A 28 35.40 27.65 -6.03
C ASP A 28 34.28 26.63 -6.27
N GLU A 29 34.65 25.35 -6.40
CA GLU A 29 33.77 24.24 -6.01
C GLU A 29 33.55 24.32 -4.49
N ILE A 30 32.69 25.23 -4.03
CA ILE A 30 32.16 25.17 -2.68
C ILE A 30 31.22 23.97 -2.66
N ALA A 31 31.76 22.84 -2.23
CA ALA A 31 31.01 21.64 -1.89
C ALA A 31 29.90 22.04 -0.91
N LEU A 32 28.69 22.26 -1.43
CA LEU A 32 27.49 22.39 -0.63
C LEU A 32 27.16 21.00 -0.11
N GLU A 33 27.86 20.61 0.95
CA GLU A 33 27.58 19.42 1.73
C GLU A 33 26.18 19.59 2.29
N LYS A 34 25.20 18.98 1.62
CA LYS A 34 23.83 18.89 2.08
C LYS A 34 23.87 18.08 3.37
N GLU A 35 23.99 18.75 4.51
CA GLU A 35 23.68 18.17 5.81
C GLU A 35 22.21 17.72 5.76
N THR A 36 21.99 16.47 5.36
CA THR A 36 20.70 15.81 5.59
C THR A 36 20.61 15.58 7.08
N ARG A 37 20.06 16.54 7.82
CA ARG A 37 19.61 16.32 9.19
C ARG A 37 18.53 15.24 9.16
N GLN A 38 18.92 13.99 9.34
CA GLN A 38 17.99 12.90 9.59
C GLN A 38 17.45 13.10 11.00
N ASN A 39 16.36 13.85 11.11
CA ASN A 39 15.57 13.90 12.32
C ASN A 39 14.95 12.51 12.52
N ALA A 40 15.64 11.64 13.26
CA ALA A 40 15.13 10.33 13.63
C ALA A 40 14.04 10.52 14.70
N MET A 41 12.78 10.58 14.27
CA MET A 41 11.64 10.57 15.17
C MET A 41 11.36 9.12 15.60
N LEU A 42 11.50 8.85 16.89
CA LEU A 42 11.07 7.58 17.49
C LEU A 42 9.54 7.54 17.46
N VAL A 43 8.98 6.81 16.49
CA VAL A 43 7.56 6.51 16.42
C VAL A 43 7.31 5.25 17.25
N ALA A 44 6.59 5.38 18.36
CA ALA A 44 6.08 4.21 19.09
C ALA A 44 5.10 3.46 18.17
N PRO A 45 5.13 2.12 18.13
CA PRO A 45 4.14 1.36 17.36
C PRO A 45 2.74 1.68 17.89
N SER A 46 1.90 2.33 17.09
CA SER A 46 0.49 2.49 17.42
C SER A 46 -0.26 1.21 17.09
N GLU A 47 -1.04 0.67 18.02
CA GLU A 47 -1.90 -0.50 17.79
C GLU A 47 -3.13 -0.20 16.92
N SER A 48 -3.33 1.04 16.50
CA SER A 48 -4.45 1.42 15.65
C SER A 48 -4.32 0.79 14.25
N PRO A 49 -5.42 0.23 13.71
CA PRO A 49 -5.40 -0.35 12.39
C PRO A 49 -5.14 0.74 11.34
N LEU A 50 -4.29 0.43 10.34
CA LEU A 50 -3.99 1.35 9.23
C LEU A 50 -5.25 1.79 8.47
N VAL A 51 -6.26 0.92 8.41
CA VAL A 51 -7.56 1.17 7.79
C VAL A 51 -8.64 0.53 8.66
N GLU A 52 -9.63 1.33 9.06
CA GLU A 52 -10.87 0.85 9.69
C GLU A 52 -11.85 0.41 8.60
N TYR A 53 -12.05 -0.89 8.46
CA TYR A 53 -12.83 -1.46 7.36
C TYR A 53 -14.34 -1.20 7.52
N GLU A 54 -14.81 -1.03 8.74
CA GLU A 54 -16.20 -0.81 9.13
C GLU A 54 -16.74 0.53 8.61
N ARG A 55 -15.85 1.47 8.26
CA ARG A 55 -16.22 2.78 7.69
C ARG A 55 -16.61 2.73 6.22
N PHE A 56 -16.47 1.57 5.57
CA PHE A 56 -16.74 1.41 4.14
C PHE A 56 -18.03 0.63 3.90
N SER A 57 -18.95 1.18 3.10
CA SER A 57 -20.18 0.47 2.74
C SER A 57 -20.07 -0.35 1.45
N LYS A 58 -18.94 -0.26 0.74
CA LYS A 58 -18.65 -0.99 -0.52
C LYS A 58 -17.24 -1.55 -0.50
N PHE A 59 -17.11 -2.84 -0.83
CA PHE A 59 -15.82 -3.52 -0.89
C PHE A 59 -14.87 -2.89 -1.91
N GLU A 60 -15.36 -2.51 -3.09
CA GLU A 60 -14.54 -1.86 -4.12
C GLU A 60 -13.92 -0.56 -3.66
N LYS A 61 -14.65 0.24 -2.86
CA LYS A 61 -14.14 1.49 -2.30
C LYS A 61 -13.03 1.23 -1.30
N LEU A 62 -13.23 0.25 -0.41
CA LEU A 62 -12.19 -0.20 0.52
C LEU A 62 -10.94 -0.64 -0.25
N LEU A 63 -11.11 -1.50 -1.25
CA LEU A 63 -10.01 -2.02 -2.06
C LEU A 63 -9.22 -0.90 -2.76
N ARG A 64 -9.91 0.06 -3.38
CA ARG A 64 -9.28 1.21 -4.06
C ARG A 64 -8.52 2.09 -3.08
N VAL A 65 -9.08 2.40 -1.92
CA VAL A 65 -8.41 3.22 -0.89
C VAL A 65 -7.15 2.51 -0.38
N THR A 66 -7.23 1.22 -0.06
CA THR A 66 -6.06 0.44 0.35
C THR A 66 -4.99 0.39 -0.74
N ALA A 67 -5.38 0.25 -2.01
CA ALA A 67 -4.44 0.29 -3.14
C ALA A 67 -3.73 1.65 -3.28
N LEU A 68 -4.43 2.76 -3.02
CA LEU A 68 -3.83 4.10 -3.00
C LEU A 68 -2.82 4.26 -1.87
N ILE A 69 -3.13 3.72 -0.68
CA ILE A 69 -2.19 3.74 0.46
C ILE A 69 -0.93 2.93 0.13
N ILE A 70 -1.07 1.73 -0.46
CA ILE A 70 0.08 0.92 -0.90
C ILE A 70 0.95 1.70 -1.89
N ARG A 71 0.33 2.34 -2.88
CA ARG A 71 1.04 3.16 -3.87
C ARG A 71 1.77 4.31 -3.19
N PHE A 72 1.11 5.03 -2.29
CA PHE A 72 1.71 6.13 -1.56
C PHE A 72 2.95 5.68 -0.79
N VAL A 73 2.84 4.60 -0.01
CA VAL A 73 3.98 4.02 0.71
C VAL A 73 5.09 3.56 -0.23
N SER A 74 4.74 2.97 -1.39
CA SER A 74 5.72 2.55 -2.39
C SER A 74 6.47 3.74 -3.00
N ASN A 75 5.78 4.86 -3.25
CA ASN A 75 6.39 6.07 -3.77
C ASN A 75 7.34 6.70 -2.75
N LEU A 76 7.00 6.67 -1.46
CA LEU A 76 7.88 7.15 -0.39
C LEU A 76 9.16 6.31 -0.26
N LYS A 77 9.10 5.01 -0.57
CA LYS A 77 10.25 4.09 -0.49
C LYS A 77 11.14 4.12 -1.74
N SER A 78 10.64 4.63 -2.87
CA SER A 78 11.36 4.65 -4.13
C SER A 78 12.11 5.97 -4.32
N LYS A 79 13.34 5.92 -4.84
CA LYS A 79 14.09 7.13 -5.26
C LYS A 79 13.53 7.75 -6.55
N THR A 80 12.78 6.97 -7.32
CA THR A 80 12.07 7.41 -8.52
C THR A 80 10.57 7.40 -8.26
N LEU A 81 9.92 8.55 -8.44
CA LEU A 81 8.47 8.63 -8.41
C LEU A 81 7.94 7.78 -9.57
N ALA A 82 7.07 6.81 -9.26
CA ALA A 82 6.32 6.08 -10.28
C ALA A 82 5.27 7.01 -10.89
N HIS A 83 5.73 7.97 -11.69
CA HIS A 83 4.92 8.82 -12.53
C HIS A 83 4.33 7.93 -13.63
N GLY A 84 3.03 7.66 -13.57
CA GLY A 84 2.31 6.93 -14.65
C GLY A 84 1.37 5.82 -14.19
N ILE A 85 1.46 5.34 -12.94
CA ILE A 85 0.57 4.28 -12.46
C ILE A 85 -0.76 4.88 -12.01
N LEU A 86 -1.85 4.63 -12.76
CA LEU A 86 -3.17 5.20 -12.49
C LEU A 86 -3.86 4.61 -11.25
N PRO A 87 -4.84 5.32 -10.64
CA PRO A 87 -5.79 4.73 -9.71
C PRO A 87 -6.51 3.57 -10.40
N GLY A 88 -6.21 2.34 -10.00
CA GLY A 88 -6.71 1.14 -10.69
C GLY A 88 -5.63 0.21 -11.26
N ASP A 89 -4.35 0.48 -11.01
CA ASP A 89 -3.29 -0.49 -11.28
C ASP A 89 -3.63 -1.85 -10.67
N GLN A 90 -3.78 -2.83 -11.56
CA GLN A 90 -4.18 -4.18 -11.22
C GLN A 90 -3.20 -4.81 -10.23
N ARG A 91 -1.91 -4.42 -10.25
CA ARG A 91 -0.92 -4.86 -9.27
C ARG A 91 -1.25 -4.36 -7.86
N ASN A 92 -1.50 -3.06 -7.71
CA ASN A 92 -1.84 -2.46 -6.41
C ASN A 92 -3.19 -2.97 -5.89
N LEU A 93 -4.18 -3.18 -6.78
CA LEU A 93 -5.47 -3.77 -6.40
C LEU A 93 -5.31 -5.22 -5.92
N ARG A 94 -4.53 -6.04 -6.62
CA ARG A 94 -4.24 -7.41 -6.18
C ARG A 94 -3.54 -7.43 -4.83
N GLN A 95 -2.56 -6.54 -4.63
CA GLN A 95 -1.85 -6.43 -3.36
C GLN A 95 -2.77 -5.94 -2.23
N ALA A 96 -3.63 -4.96 -2.49
CA ALA A 96 -4.63 -4.50 -1.54
C ALA A 96 -5.59 -5.61 -1.14
N HIS A 97 -6.07 -6.40 -2.11
CA HIS A 97 -6.96 -7.52 -1.83
C HIS A 97 -6.31 -8.51 -0.87
N LYS A 98 -5.07 -8.91 -1.16
CA LYS A 98 -4.32 -9.84 -0.32
C LYS A 98 -4.03 -9.27 1.06
N LEU A 99 -3.66 -7.99 1.16
CA LEU A 99 -3.41 -7.35 2.45
C LEU A 99 -4.65 -7.32 3.34
N ILE A 100 -5.81 -6.96 2.79
CA ILE A 100 -7.07 -6.95 3.54
C ILE A 100 -7.38 -8.37 4.05
N LEU A 101 -7.29 -9.39 3.19
CA LEU A 101 -7.57 -10.77 3.58
C LEU A 101 -6.57 -11.29 4.63
N SER A 102 -5.27 -11.04 4.43
CA SER A 102 -4.22 -11.46 5.37
C SER A 102 -4.38 -10.78 6.73
N ASP A 103 -4.72 -9.49 6.75
CA ASP A 103 -4.96 -8.74 7.98
C ASP A 103 -6.18 -9.26 8.73
N LEU A 104 -7.29 -9.53 8.03
CA LEU A 104 -8.46 -10.16 8.65
C LEU A 104 -8.12 -11.55 9.21
N GLN A 105 -7.32 -12.35 8.49
CA GLN A 105 -6.90 -13.67 8.97
C GLN A 105 -6.06 -13.59 10.24
N LYS A 106 -5.17 -12.61 10.32
CA LYS A 106 -4.41 -12.35 11.55
C LYS A 106 -5.30 -12.00 12.73
N ARG A 107 -6.39 -11.25 12.50
CA ARG A 107 -7.31 -10.82 13.56
C ARG A 107 -8.19 -11.95 14.08
N SER A 108 -8.69 -12.86 13.23
CA SER A 108 -9.63 -13.90 13.67
C SER A 108 -9.04 -15.30 13.81
N TYR A 109 -7.90 -15.59 13.16
CA TYR A 109 -7.24 -16.90 13.17
C TYR A 109 -5.78 -16.79 13.66
N SER A 110 -5.55 -15.94 14.66
CA SER A 110 -4.22 -15.69 15.21
C SER A 110 -3.58 -16.97 15.73
N GLN A 111 -4.35 -17.82 16.42
CA GLN A 111 -3.89 -19.12 16.93
C GLN A 111 -3.61 -20.09 15.79
N GLU A 112 -4.52 -20.23 14.81
CA GLU A 112 -4.32 -21.12 13.68
C GLU A 112 -3.12 -20.71 12.81
N LEU A 113 -2.88 -19.41 12.66
CA LEU A 113 -1.66 -18.91 12.00
C LEU A 113 -0.39 -19.30 12.76
N ALA A 114 -0.41 -19.22 14.10
CA ALA A 114 0.72 -19.63 14.92
C ALA A 114 0.95 -21.14 14.83
N ASP A 115 -0.11 -21.93 14.89
CA ASP A 115 -0.08 -23.39 14.79
C ASP A 115 0.43 -23.82 13.40
N LEU A 116 -0.07 -23.23 12.32
CA LEU A 116 0.37 -23.52 10.95
C LEU A 116 1.84 -23.16 10.71
N ARG A 117 2.33 -22.08 11.33
CA ARG A 117 3.75 -21.70 11.22
C ARG A 117 4.67 -22.61 12.01
N SER A 118 4.22 -23.08 13.17
CA SER A 118 5.06 -23.85 14.10
C SER A 118 5.03 -25.36 13.83
N TYR A 119 3.84 -25.88 13.51
CA TYR A 119 3.58 -27.32 13.42
C TYR A 119 3.09 -27.75 12.04
N GLY A 120 2.80 -26.81 11.13
CA GLY A 120 2.28 -27.13 9.79
C GLY A 120 0.83 -27.62 9.77
N MET A 121 0.15 -27.64 10.92
CA MET A 121 -1.25 -28.04 11.04
C MET A 121 -1.94 -27.25 12.15
N VAL A 122 -3.25 -27.04 12.02
CA VAL A 122 -4.06 -26.41 13.07
C VAL A 122 -4.49 -27.42 14.13
N CYS A 123 -4.81 -26.92 15.32
CA CYS A 123 -5.40 -27.72 16.40
C CYS A 123 -6.70 -28.42 15.95
N LYS A 124 -6.92 -29.67 16.39
CA LYS A 124 -8.10 -30.48 16.00
C LYS A 124 -9.43 -29.86 16.41
N GLN A 125 -9.42 -29.03 17.44
CA GLN A 125 -10.56 -28.30 17.97
C GLN A 125 -10.87 -27.04 17.15
N SER A 126 -9.95 -26.58 16.28
CA SER A 126 -10.22 -25.44 15.42
C SER A 126 -11.28 -25.79 14.38
N SER A 127 -12.17 -24.84 14.12
CA SER A 127 -13.14 -24.90 13.04
C SER A 127 -12.51 -25.10 11.66
N LEU A 128 -11.23 -24.75 11.49
CA LEU A 128 -10.52 -24.89 10.24
C LEU A 128 -9.95 -26.29 10.02
N PHE A 129 -9.84 -27.14 11.05
CA PHE A 129 -9.15 -28.43 10.95
C PHE A 129 -9.71 -29.34 9.83
N THR A 130 -11.02 -29.39 9.69
CA THR A 130 -11.71 -30.21 8.68
C THR A 130 -11.52 -29.69 7.25
N LEU A 131 -11.13 -28.42 7.09
CA LEU A 131 -10.85 -27.80 5.80
C LEU A 131 -9.39 -28.05 5.33
N ALA A 132 -8.62 -28.87 6.05
CA ALA A 132 -7.22 -29.14 5.77
C ALA A 132 -6.43 -27.85 5.44
N PRO A 133 -6.38 -26.88 6.38
CA PRO A 133 -5.85 -25.56 6.11
C PRO A 133 -4.33 -25.64 5.96
N PHE A 134 -3.78 -24.84 5.06
CA PHE A 134 -2.34 -24.68 4.91
C PHE A 134 -1.97 -23.22 4.69
N LEU A 135 -0.72 -22.88 4.99
CA LEU A 135 -0.18 -21.55 4.75
C LEU A 135 0.45 -21.49 3.36
N ASP A 136 0.05 -20.50 2.56
CA ASP A 136 0.65 -20.28 1.25
C ASP A 136 2.00 -19.53 1.34
N LYS A 137 2.63 -19.32 0.18
CA LYS A 137 3.92 -18.60 0.08
C LYS A 137 3.86 -17.15 0.56
N GLU A 138 2.66 -16.57 0.64
CA GLU A 138 2.41 -15.19 1.03
C GLU A 138 1.93 -15.09 2.49
N GLY A 139 1.84 -16.22 3.21
CA GLY A 139 1.42 -16.25 4.61
C GLY A 139 -0.09 -16.15 4.81
N VAL A 140 -0.90 -16.53 3.82
CA VAL A 140 -2.37 -16.57 3.86
C VAL A 140 -2.83 -18.01 4.04
N ILE A 141 -3.84 -18.21 4.90
CA ILE A 141 -4.46 -19.52 5.12
C ILE A 141 -5.38 -19.86 3.94
N ARG A 142 -5.13 -21.01 3.33
CA ARG A 142 -5.90 -21.57 2.21
C ARG A 142 -6.39 -22.97 2.53
N VAL A 143 -7.45 -23.39 1.85
CA VAL A 143 -7.96 -24.76 1.91
C VAL A 143 -7.12 -25.66 1.03
N LYS A 144 -6.62 -26.77 1.56
CA LYS A 144 -6.03 -27.83 0.74
C LYS A 144 -7.17 -28.64 0.12
N GLY A 145 -7.62 -28.25 -1.07
CA GLY A 145 -8.77 -28.84 -1.74
C GLY A 145 -8.48 -30.21 -2.40
N GLY A 146 -9.52 -31.05 -2.51
CA GLY A 146 -9.52 -32.33 -3.24
C GLY A 146 -9.60 -32.23 -4.77
N LEU A 147 -9.61 -31.00 -5.32
CA LEU A 147 -9.58 -30.70 -6.75
C LEU A 147 -8.14 -30.53 -7.29
N GLY A 148 -7.11 -30.88 -6.50
CA GLY A 148 -5.70 -30.69 -6.87
C GLY A 148 -5.31 -31.32 -8.21
N GLU A 149 -5.98 -32.42 -8.57
CA GLU A 149 -5.77 -33.21 -9.79
C GLU A 149 -6.46 -32.63 -11.05
N ALA A 150 -7.33 -31.63 -10.93
CA ALA A 150 -8.01 -31.03 -12.09
C ALA A 150 -7.04 -30.10 -12.83
N ASN A 151 -6.62 -30.43 -14.04
CA ASN A 151 -5.63 -29.63 -14.79
C ASN A 151 -6.19 -28.29 -15.30
N ASP A 152 -7.51 -28.18 -15.43
CA ASP A 152 -8.16 -27.00 -16.01
C ASP A 152 -8.36 -25.84 -15.03
N LEU A 153 -8.02 -26.03 -13.74
CA LEU A 153 -8.21 -25.04 -12.70
C LEU A 153 -6.93 -24.26 -12.38
N THR A 154 -7.09 -22.97 -12.16
CA THR A 154 -6.02 -22.10 -11.67
C THR A 154 -5.67 -22.39 -10.20
N TYR A 155 -4.50 -21.93 -9.76
CA TYR A 155 -4.06 -22.09 -8.37
C TYR A 155 -5.05 -21.52 -7.35
N GLU A 156 -5.63 -20.35 -7.63
CA GLU A 156 -6.60 -19.69 -6.75
C GLU A 156 -7.91 -20.49 -6.63
N GLU A 157 -8.31 -21.19 -7.70
CA GLU A 157 -9.50 -22.06 -7.71
C GLU A 157 -9.22 -23.40 -6.99
N LYS A 158 -8.02 -23.96 -7.16
CA LYS A 158 -7.61 -25.19 -6.46
C LYS A 158 -7.44 -25.00 -4.96
N HIS A 159 -6.95 -23.82 -4.58
CA HIS A 159 -6.58 -23.49 -3.21
C HIS A 159 -7.26 -22.19 -2.76
N PRO A 160 -8.60 -22.22 -2.58
CA PRO A 160 -9.32 -21.02 -2.18
C PRO A 160 -8.84 -20.50 -0.83
N ILE A 161 -8.81 -19.18 -0.70
CA ILE A 161 -8.48 -18.51 0.56
C ILE A 161 -9.60 -18.78 1.56
N ILE A 162 -9.24 -19.14 2.79
CA ILE A 162 -10.22 -19.27 3.87
C ILE A 162 -10.70 -17.87 4.26
N ILE A 163 -11.95 -17.57 3.92
CA ILE A 163 -12.56 -16.27 4.20
C ILE A 163 -13.24 -16.28 5.57
N LEU A 164 -13.10 -15.17 6.27
CA LEU A 164 -13.48 -14.99 7.67
C LEU A 164 -14.93 -14.58 7.83
N LYS A 165 -15.53 -14.88 8.98
CA LYS A 165 -16.80 -14.28 9.38
C LYS A 165 -16.58 -12.82 9.80
N GLY A 166 -17.32 -11.88 9.21
CA GLY A 166 -17.24 -10.47 9.60
C GLY A 166 -17.84 -9.51 8.59
N TYR A 167 -17.86 -8.22 8.93
CA TYR A 167 -18.44 -7.17 8.10
C TYR A 167 -17.79 -7.08 6.71
N VAL A 168 -16.48 -7.26 6.61
CA VAL A 168 -15.77 -7.19 5.33
C VAL A 168 -16.14 -8.37 4.41
N LEU A 169 -16.36 -9.57 4.96
CA LEU A 169 -16.90 -10.68 4.18
C LEU A 169 -18.29 -10.34 3.64
N PHE A 170 -19.16 -9.75 4.47
CA PHE A 170 -20.47 -9.31 4.02
C PHE A 170 -20.37 -8.33 2.84
N LEU A 171 -19.45 -7.35 2.91
CA LEU A 171 -19.20 -6.43 1.79
C LEU A 171 -18.69 -7.14 0.53
N LEU A 172 -17.80 -8.12 0.69
CA LEU A 172 -17.24 -8.89 -0.43
C LEU A 172 -18.35 -9.72 -1.11
N VAL A 173 -19.12 -10.48 -0.34
CA VAL A 173 -20.23 -11.30 -0.84
C VAL A 173 -21.27 -10.42 -1.51
N LYS A 174 -21.67 -9.32 -0.88
CA LYS A 174 -22.58 -8.34 -1.47
C LYS A 174 -22.07 -7.82 -2.81
N SER A 175 -20.79 -7.46 -2.90
CA SER A 175 -20.17 -6.99 -4.14
C SER A 175 -20.21 -8.03 -5.26
N GLN A 176 -19.99 -9.32 -4.93
CA GLN A 176 -20.07 -10.39 -5.93
C GLN A 176 -21.50 -10.62 -6.43
N HIS A 177 -22.49 -10.57 -5.54
CA HIS A 177 -23.91 -10.67 -5.93
C HIS A 177 -24.37 -9.50 -6.80
N GLU A 178 -23.99 -8.26 -6.46
CA GLU A 178 -24.32 -7.09 -7.27
C GLU A 178 -23.71 -7.18 -8.68
N ASN A 179 -22.46 -7.66 -8.79
CA ASN A 179 -21.79 -7.83 -10.08
C ASN A 179 -22.40 -8.96 -10.93
N PHE A 180 -22.80 -10.07 -10.30
CA PHE A 180 -23.46 -11.17 -11.01
C PHE A 180 -24.84 -10.76 -11.54
N ASN A 181 -25.63 -10.05 -10.74
CA ASN A 181 -26.95 -9.57 -11.17
C ASN A 181 -26.90 -8.49 -12.26
N MET A 182 -25.77 -7.80 -12.44
CA MET A 182 -25.59 -6.84 -13.54
C MET A 182 -25.18 -7.51 -14.87
N GLN A 183 -24.88 -8.81 -14.86
CA GLN A 183 -24.44 -9.56 -16.05
C GLN A 183 -25.49 -10.55 -16.59
N ALA A 184 -26.65 -10.65 -15.93
CA ALA A 184 -27.79 -11.50 -16.31
C ALA A 184 -28.94 -10.65 -16.88
#